data_AF-A0A3S8S9M2-F1
#
_entry.id   AF-A0A3S8S9M2-F1
#
_cell.length_a   1.000
_cell.length_b   1.000
_cell.length_c   1.000
_cell.angle_alpha   90.00
_cell.angle_beta   90.00
_cell.angle_gamma   90.00
#
_symmetry.space_group_name_H-M   'P 1'
#
loop_
_entity.id
_entity.type
_entity.pdbx_description
1 polymer ?
#
loop_
_entity_poly.entity_id
_entity_poly.type
_entity_poly.pdbx_seq_one_letter_code
_entity_poly.pdbx_strand_id
1 'polypeptide(L)'
;MLESLKMILNIPPQKPTYEYLKKLIGNKPVHFVTTNQDTLFKKFFPSDQVSEIQGSWDYYQASDTSTDQKLYSTKKMVAELLPKVKDHCLPTELIPKSDINGSELILGARGPQFLEGKRYFEEHQKWNKFMADHCSEKILFLEMGVGRMTPMFIQEPFWEMTQYLKHSFYINIRVVLVKSF
;
A
#
# COMPACT_ATOMS: atom_id res chain seq x y z
N MET A 1 12.53 -13.63 -4.66
CA MET A 1 11.60 -12.50 -4.90
C MET A 1 10.34 -12.92 -5.65
N LEU A 2 10.43 -13.49 -6.86
CA LEU A 2 9.25 -13.91 -7.65
C LEU A 2 8.34 -14.91 -6.93
N GLU A 3 8.90 -15.89 -6.21
CA GLU A 3 8.10 -16.81 -5.37
C GLU A 3 7.33 -16.07 -4.27
N SER A 4 7.97 -15.12 -3.60
CA SER A 4 7.30 -14.28 -2.59
C SER A 4 6.15 -13.49 -3.20
N LEU A 5 6.33 -12.94 -4.41
CA LEU A 5 5.27 -12.22 -5.13
C LEU A 5 4.12 -13.15 -5.53
N LYS A 6 4.41 -14.38 -5.97
CA LYS A 6 3.39 -15.40 -6.17
C LYS A 6 2.60 -15.67 -4.88
N MET A 7 3.27 -15.72 -3.73
CA MET A 7 2.60 -15.86 -2.44
C MET A 7 1.70 -14.65 -2.14
N ILE A 8 2.21 -13.42 -2.23
CA ILE A 8 1.44 -12.18 -1.98
C ILE A 8 0.18 -12.11 -2.86
N LEU A 9 0.32 -12.43 -4.14
CA LEU A 9 -0.79 -12.35 -5.09
C LEU A 9 -1.88 -13.40 -4.82
N ASN A 10 -1.52 -14.60 -4.36
CA ASN A 10 -2.43 -15.75 -4.33
C ASN A 10 -2.83 -16.22 -2.93
N ILE A 11 -2.04 -15.93 -1.89
CA ILE A 11 -2.35 -16.37 -0.53
C ILE A 11 -3.42 -15.44 0.05
N PRO A 12 -4.55 -15.98 0.57
CA PRO A 12 -5.54 -15.18 1.27
C PRO A 12 -5.01 -14.71 2.63
N PRO A 13 -5.60 -13.66 3.24
CA PRO A 13 -5.24 -13.26 4.59
C PRO A 13 -5.44 -14.43 5.56
N GLN A 14 -4.45 -14.65 6.43
CA GLN A 14 -4.43 -15.80 7.36
C GLN A 14 -5.42 -15.67 8.52
N LYS A 15 -6.01 -14.48 8.71
CA LYS A 15 -6.96 -14.16 9.78
C LYS A 15 -8.17 -13.44 9.18
N PRO A 16 -9.37 -13.58 9.76
CA PRO A 16 -10.60 -12.95 9.25
C PRO A 16 -10.68 -11.44 9.56
N THR A 17 -9.55 -10.78 9.82
CA THR A 17 -9.50 -9.37 10.26
C THR A 17 -10.21 -8.43 9.28
N TYR A 18 -9.99 -8.61 7.98
CA TYR A 18 -10.65 -7.79 6.94
C TYR A 18 -12.17 -8.00 6.90
N GLU A 19 -12.65 -9.24 7.11
CA GLU A 19 -14.08 -9.54 7.19
C GLU A 19 -14.73 -8.94 8.42
N TYR A 20 -14.05 -9.00 9.57
CA TYR A 20 -14.51 -8.35 10.79
C TYR A 20 -14.53 -6.83 10.66
N LEU A 21 -13.52 -6.25 10.02
CA LEU A 21 -13.48 -4.82 9.73
C LEU A 21 -14.65 -4.40 8.84
N LYS A 22 -14.93 -5.16 7.77
CA LYS A 22 -16.08 -4.94 6.89
C LYS A 22 -17.41 -5.00 7.64
N LYS A 23 -17.58 -6.00 8.53
CA LYS A 23 -18.78 -6.12 9.39
C LYS A 23 -18.92 -4.97 10.37
N LEU A 24 -17.82 -4.54 11.01
CA LEU A 24 -17.80 -3.47 12.01
C LEU A 24 -18.13 -2.10 11.39
N ILE A 25 -17.58 -1.83 10.21
CA ILE A 25 -17.84 -0.60 9.45
C ILE A 25 -19.30 -0.58 9.00
N GLY A 26 -19.79 -1.68 8.40
CA GLY A 26 -21.12 -1.74 7.82
C GLY A 26 -21.26 -0.74 6.68
N ASN A 27 -22.30 0.10 6.73
CA ASN A 27 -22.60 1.10 5.68
C ASN A 27 -22.09 2.52 6.01
N LYS A 28 -21.19 2.66 7.00
CA LYS A 28 -20.64 3.98 7.35
C LYS A 28 -19.69 4.46 6.27
N PRO A 29 -19.62 5.77 5.98
CA PRO A 29 -18.55 6.33 5.16
C PRO A 29 -17.19 5.96 5.76
N VAL A 30 -16.29 5.44 4.93
CA VAL A 30 -14.96 5.03 5.35
C VAL A 30 -13.96 5.25 4.21
N HIS A 31 -12.73 5.61 4.60
CA HIS A 31 -11.58 5.59 3.72
C HIS A 31 -10.41 4.90 4.42
N PHE A 32 -9.68 4.08 3.69
CA PHE A 32 -8.52 3.36 4.19
C PHE A 32 -7.25 3.99 3.62
N VAL A 33 -6.36 4.40 4.50
CA VAL A 33 -4.98 4.77 4.16
C VAL A 33 -4.08 3.65 4.66
N THR A 34 -3.21 3.12 3.79
CA THR A 34 -2.34 2.02 4.14
C THR A 34 -0.91 2.23 3.65
N THR A 35 0.03 1.83 4.51
CA THR A 35 1.46 1.72 4.16
C THR A 35 1.83 0.30 3.72
N ASN A 36 0.87 -0.65 3.72
CA ASN A 36 1.11 -2.03 3.26
C ASN A 36 1.14 -2.07 1.72
N GLN A 37 2.02 -2.88 1.15
CA GLN A 37 2.13 -3.11 -0.30
C GLN A 37 1.53 -4.46 -0.75
N ASP A 38 0.94 -5.22 0.16
CA ASP A 38 0.52 -6.63 -0.03
C ASP A 38 -0.78 -6.84 -0.84
N THR A 39 -1.38 -5.76 -1.33
CA THR A 39 -2.59 -5.74 -2.17
C THR A 39 -3.87 -6.21 -1.48
N LEU A 40 -3.81 -6.59 -0.20
CA LEU A 40 -4.94 -7.20 0.51
C LEU A 40 -6.12 -6.25 0.65
N PHE A 41 -5.90 -4.98 0.99
CA PHE A 41 -7.01 -4.02 1.16
C PHE A 41 -7.92 -3.94 -0.08
N LYS A 42 -7.34 -3.91 -1.28
CA LYS A 42 -8.09 -3.83 -2.55
C LYS A 42 -8.81 -5.14 -2.92
N LYS A 43 -8.52 -6.26 -2.24
CA LYS A 43 -9.28 -7.51 -2.36
C LYS A 43 -10.57 -7.51 -1.52
N PHE A 44 -10.66 -6.68 -0.48
CA PHE A 44 -11.81 -6.64 0.44
C PHE A 44 -12.66 -5.36 0.35
N PHE A 45 -12.04 -4.25 -0.07
CA PHE A 45 -12.67 -2.94 -0.15
C PHE A 45 -12.55 -2.34 -1.55
N PRO A 46 -13.53 -1.52 -1.98
CA PRO A 46 -13.48 -0.80 -3.25
C PRO A 46 -12.19 0.01 -3.40
N SER A 47 -11.60 0.01 -4.60
CA SER A 47 -10.29 0.63 -4.84
C SER A 47 -10.29 2.16 -4.71
N ASP A 48 -11.44 2.80 -4.85
CA ASP A 48 -11.67 4.22 -4.63
C ASP A 48 -11.68 4.60 -3.14
N GLN A 49 -11.95 3.64 -2.24
CA GLN A 49 -11.90 3.81 -0.79
C GLN A 49 -10.53 3.49 -0.18
N VAL A 50 -9.54 3.09 -0.98
CA VAL A 50 -8.22 2.66 -0.51
C VAL A 50 -7.12 3.52 -1.13
N SER A 51 -6.26 4.07 -0.28
CA SER A 51 -5.05 4.80 -0.62
C SER A 51 -3.80 4.03 -0.19
N GLU A 52 -3.09 3.44 -1.16
CA GLU A 52 -1.79 2.78 -0.99
C GLU A 52 -0.63 3.80 -1.11
N ILE A 53 -0.42 4.60 -0.07
CA ILE A 53 0.46 5.80 -0.10
C ILE A 53 1.96 5.49 -0.11
N GLN A 54 2.36 4.23 0.08
CA GLN A 54 3.74 3.77 -0.04
C GLN A 54 3.97 2.88 -1.26
N GLY A 55 3.09 2.95 -2.26
CA GLY A 55 3.12 2.08 -3.43
C GLY A 55 2.43 0.74 -3.17
N SER A 56 2.49 -0.14 -4.17
CA SER A 56 1.80 -1.43 -4.17
C SER A 56 2.59 -2.46 -4.97
N TRP A 57 2.73 -3.66 -4.41
CA TRP A 57 3.37 -4.78 -5.09
C TRP A 57 2.51 -5.40 -6.19
N ASP A 58 1.33 -4.84 -6.48
CA ASP A 58 0.61 -5.12 -7.73
C ASP A 58 1.39 -4.66 -8.98
N TYR A 59 2.36 -3.75 -8.81
CA TYR A 59 3.11 -3.17 -9.91
C TYR A 59 4.62 -3.20 -9.73
N TYR A 60 5.29 -3.30 -10.87
CA TYR A 60 6.65 -2.86 -11.09
C TYR A 60 6.66 -1.46 -11.71
N GLN A 61 7.79 -0.78 -11.63
CA GLN A 61 8.09 0.50 -12.25
C GLN A 61 9.54 0.49 -12.75
N ALA A 62 9.88 1.40 -13.65
CA ALA A 62 11.27 1.64 -14.01
C ALA A 62 12.09 2.10 -12.79
N SER A 63 13.34 1.67 -12.72
CA SER A 63 14.32 2.13 -11.73
C SER A 63 14.86 3.53 -12.04
N ASP A 64 14.82 3.93 -13.31
CA ASP A 64 14.88 5.32 -13.74
C ASP A 64 13.49 5.78 -14.19
N THR A 65 12.85 6.57 -13.34
CA THR A 65 11.50 7.09 -13.57
C THR A 65 11.47 8.41 -14.33
N SER A 66 12.63 8.98 -14.70
CA SER A 66 12.70 10.31 -15.34
C SER A 66 11.94 10.36 -16.67
N THR A 67 11.96 9.26 -17.42
CA THR A 67 11.40 9.14 -18.77
C THR A 67 10.32 8.07 -18.89
N ASP A 68 10.26 7.13 -17.94
CA ASP A 68 9.24 6.09 -17.90
C ASP A 68 8.37 6.22 -16.64
N GLN A 69 7.11 6.58 -16.86
CA GLN A 69 6.08 6.76 -15.84
C GLN A 69 5.06 5.61 -15.84
N LYS A 70 5.35 4.51 -16.55
CA LYS A 70 4.47 3.35 -16.69
C LYS A 70 4.58 2.44 -15.47
N LEU A 71 3.43 1.88 -15.11
CA LEU A 71 3.34 0.78 -14.15
C LEU A 71 3.17 -0.53 -14.91
N TYR A 72 3.95 -1.53 -14.52
CA TYR A 72 4.00 -2.85 -15.14
C TYR A 72 3.36 -3.86 -14.19
N SER A 73 2.52 -4.77 -14.69
CA SER A 73 1.78 -5.69 -13.81
C SER A 73 2.69 -6.75 -13.19
N THR A 74 2.75 -6.81 -11.86
CA THR A 74 3.46 -7.88 -11.13
C THR A 74 2.92 -9.26 -11.48
N LYS A 75 1.59 -9.39 -11.62
CA LYS A 75 0.96 -10.67 -12.00
C LYS A 75 1.50 -11.19 -13.34
N LYS A 76 1.66 -10.32 -14.33
CA LYS A 76 2.24 -10.70 -15.64
C LYS A 76 3.72 -11.07 -15.48
N MET A 77 4.49 -10.27 -14.75
CA MET A 77 5.92 -10.54 -14.49
C MET A 77 6.13 -11.90 -13.80
N VAL A 78 5.34 -12.20 -12.76
CA VAL A 78 5.42 -13.49 -12.05
C VAL A 78 5.05 -14.64 -12.98
N ALA A 79 3.98 -14.52 -13.77
CA ALA A 79 3.56 -15.58 -14.69
C ALA A 79 4.64 -15.88 -15.75
N GLU A 80 5.34 -14.86 -16.24
CA GLU A 80 6.35 -15.02 -17.28
C GLU A 80 7.71 -15.49 -16.72
N LEU A 81 8.18 -14.86 -15.64
CA LEU A 81 9.56 -15.02 -15.18
C LEU A 81 9.72 -16.17 -14.18
N LEU A 82 8.69 -16.48 -13.40
CA LEU A 82 8.81 -17.51 -12.36
C LEU A 82 9.18 -18.89 -12.92
N PRO A 83 8.60 -19.38 -14.03
CA PRO A 83 8.99 -20.67 -14.62
C PRO A 83 10.44 -20.72 -15.12
N LYS A 84 11.09 -19.56 -15.28
CA LYS A 84 12.46 -19.42 -15.78
C LYS A 84 13.50 -19.38 -14.64
N VAL A 85 13.05 -19.36 -13.38
CA VAL A 85 13.94 -19.38 -12.21
C VAL A 85 14.60 -20.75 -12.06
N LYS A 86 15.92 -20.78 -11.89
CA LYS A 86 16.72 -21.98 -11.64
C LYS A 86 17.63 -21.73 -10.44
N ASP A 87 17.70 -22.68 -9.51
CA ASP A 87 18.52 -22.59 -8.29
C ASP A 87 18.32 -21.26 -7.52
N HIS A 88 17.06 -20.85 -7.39
CA HIS A 88 16.64 -19.59 -6.76
C HIS A 88 17.10 -18.30 -7.45
N CYS A 89 17.68 -18.40 -8.65
CA CYS A 89 18.18 -17.29 -9.45
C CYS A 89 17.42 -17.16 -10.78
N LEU A 90 17.28 -15.91 -11.24
CA LEU A 90 16.83 -15.61 -12.59
C LEU A 90 18.07 -15.27 -13.43
N PRO A 91 18.24 -15.84 -14.64
CA PRO A 91 19.31 -15.44 -15.55
C PRO A 91 19.30 -13.92 -15.82
N THR A 92 20.47 -13.30 -15.89
CA THR A 92 20.64 -11.83 -15.99
C THR A 92 19.94 -11.25 -17.23
N GLU A 93 19.96 -11.98 -18.34
CA GLU A 93 19.31 -11.62 -19.59
C GLU A 93 17.77 -11.60 -19.50
N LEU A 94 17.21 -12.21 -18.46
CA LEU A 94 15.77 -12.24 -18.18
C LEU A 94 15.34 -11.23 -17.10
N ILE A 95 16.27 -10.44 -16.55
CA ILE A 95 15.91 -9.35 -15.65
C ILE A 95 15.01 -8.38 -16.41
N PRO A 96 13.78 -8.10 -15.92
CA PRO A 96 12.82 -7.30 -16.65
C PRO A 96 13.31 -5.86 -16.80
N LYS A 97 13.14 -5.29 -18.00
CA LYS A 97 13.55 -3.92 -18.34
C LYS A 97 12.38 -3.13 -18.90
N SER A 98 12.44 -1.81 -18.71
CA SER A 98 11.52 -0.86 -19.33
C SER A 98 11.63 -0.94 -20.86
N ASP A 99 10.48 -0.98 -21.52
CA ASP A 99 10.39 -0.88 -22.99
C ASP A 99 10.58 0.56 -23.50
N ILE A 100 10.66 1.54 -22.60
CA ILE A 100 10.80 2.96 -22.91
C ILE A 100 12.25 3.43 -22.77
N ASN A 101 12.92 3.09 -21.67
CA ASN A 101 14.27 3.60 -21.38
C ASN A 101 15.31 2.51 -21.08
N GLY A 102 14.93 1.23 -21.12
CA GLY A 102 15.85 0.10 -20.92
C GLY A 102 16.36 -0.09 -19.49
N SER A 103 15.94 0.74 -18.54
CA SER A 103 16.28 0.57 -17.12
C SER A 103 15.63 -0.69 -16.55
N GLU A 104 16.23 -1.28 -15.51
CA GLU A 104 15.64 -2.43 -14.83
C GLU A 104 14.30 -2.06 -14.20
N LEU A 105 13.36 -3.00 -14.21
CA LEU A 105 12.09 -2.85 -13.52
C LEU A 105 12.22 -3.32 -12.07
N ILE A 106 11.82 -2.46 -11.14
CA ILE A 106 11.80 -2.72 -9.69
C ILE A 106 10.35 -2.73 -9.18
N LEU A 107 10.11 -3.32 -8.00
CA LEU A 107 8.78 -3.27 -7.39
C LEU A 107 8.37 -1.83 -7.05
N GLY A 108 7.10 -1.50 -7.29
CA GLY A 108 6.52 -0.19 -7.01
C GLY A 108 6.25 0.02 -5.53
N ALA A 109 7.31 0.16 -4.74
CA ALA A 109 7.26 0.50 -3.33
C ALA A 109 8.12 1.75 -3.05
N ARG A 110 7.71 2.55 -2.07
CA ARG A 110 8.38 3.83 -1.77
C ARG A 110 9.84 3.62 -1.35
N GLY A 111 10.72 4.42 -1.95
CA GLY A 111 12.17 4.37 -1.82
C GLY A 111 12.83 5.43 -2.72
N PRO A 112 14.17 5.46 -2.83
CA PRO A 112 14.89 6.49 -3.59
C PRO A 112 14.51 6.59 -5.08
N GLN A 113 14.05 5.49 -5.68
CA GLN A 113 13.68 5.41 -7.09
C GLN A 113 12.16 5.40 -7.30
N PHE A 114 11.37 5.73 -6.28
CA PHE A 114 9.92 5.56 -6.33
C PHE A 114 9.25 6.48 -7.35
N LEU A 115 8.32 5.91 -8.11
CA LEU A 115 7.56 6.63 -9.10
C LEU A 115 6.44 7.43 -8.43
N GLU A 116 6.71 8.72 -8.19
CA GLU A 116 5.70 9.70 -7.77
C GLU A 116 4.89 10.22 -8.99
N GLY A 117 4.38 9.30 -9.80
CA GLY A 117 3.61 9.59 -11.02
C GLY A 117 2.11 9.78 -10.77
N LYS A 118 1.30 9.68 -11.84
CA LYS A 118 -0.16 9.88 -11.79
C LYS A 118 -0.85 9.12 -10.63
N ARG A 119 -0.56 7.82 -10.49
CA ARG A 119 -1.17 6.98 -9.45
C ARG A 119 -0.84 7.51 -8.04
N TYR A 120 0.40 7.92 -7.80
CA TYR A 120 0.81 8.45 -6.49
C TYR A 120 -0.08 9.63 -6.07
N PHE A 121 -0.23 10.60 -6.97
CA PHE A 121 -1.10 11.75 -6.72
C PHE A 121 -2.57 11.36 -6.57
N GLU A 122 -3.06 10.40 -7.36
CA GLU A 122 -4.44 9.90 -7.24
C GLU A 122 -4.69 9.23 -5.87
N GLU A 123 -3.77 8.40 -5.36
CA GLU A 123 -3.94 7.78 -4.04
C GLU A 123 -3.98 8.84 -2.92
N HIS A 124 -3.19 9.91 -3.02
CA HIS A 124 -3.26 11.05 -2.10
C HIS A 124 -4.57 11.85 -2.24
N GLN A 125 -5.02 12.08 -3.47
CA GLN A 125 -6.26 12.81 -3.74
C GLN A 125 -7.49 12.10 -3.20
N LYS A 126 -7.56 10.77 -3.28
CA LYS A 126 -8.68 10.00 -2.70
C LYS A 126 -8.87 10.30 -1.21
N TRP A 127 -7.77 10.21 -0.45
CA TRP A 127 -7.77 10.52 0.98
C TRP A 127 -8.13 11.97 1.26
N ASN A 128 -7.49 12.91 0.56
CA ASN A 128 -7.74 14.34 0.75
C ASN A 128 -9.19 14.71 0.44
N LYS A 129 -9.77 14.10 -0.60
CA LYS A 129 -11.18 14.30 -0.95
C LYS A 129 -12.11 13.77 0.13
N PHE A 130 -11.89 12.55 0.62
CA PHE A 130 -12.69 11.99 1.70
C PHE A 130 -12.65 12.89 2.95
N MET A 131 -11.45 13.36 3.31
CA MET A 131 -11.31 14.28 4.44
C MET A 131 -11.99 15.62 4.20
N ALA A 132 -11.90 16.20 3.01
CA ALA A 132 -12.58 17.45 2.68
C ALA A 132 -14.12 17.31 2.75
N ASP A 133 -14.65 16.19 2.30
CA ASP A 133 -16.09 15.92 2.28
C ASP A 133 -16.66 15.69 3.70
N HIS A 134 -15.84 15.21 4.66
CA HIS A 134 -16.29 14.79 6.00
C HIS A 134 -15.68 15.56 7.19
N CYS A 135 -14.77 16.53 6.98
CA CYS A 135 -14.02 17.20 8.07
C CYS A 135 -14.86 17.91 9.13
N SER A 136 -16.11 18.24 8.82
CA SER A 136 -17.06 18.88 9.75
C SER A 136 -17.92 17.88 10.54
N GLU A 137 -17.84 16.59 10.21
CA GLU A 137 -18.59 15.51 10.85
C GLU A 137 -17.85 14.93 12.08
N LYS A 138 -18.47 13.93 12.72
CA LYS A 138 -17.82 13.14 13.77
C LYS A 138 -16.91 12.09 13.13
N ILE A 139 -15.60 12.23 13.31
CA ILE A 139 -14.61 11.35 12.68
C ILE A 139 -13.96 10.44 13.72
N LEU A 140 -13.87 9.15 13.39
CA LEU A 140 -13.02 8.20 14.12
C LEU A 140 -11.78 7.89 13.28
N PHE A 141 -10.62 8.32 13.77
CA PHE A 141 -9.32 7.89 13.26
C PHE A 141 -8.91 6.58 13.92
N LEU A 142 -9.04 5.47 13.18
CA LEU A 142 -8.68 4.14 13.66
C LEU A 142 -7.33 3.70 13.08
N GLU A 143 -6.27 3.73 13.88
CA GLU A 143 -4.94 3.22 13.53
C GLU A 143 -4.80 1.75 13.95
N MET A 144 -4.52 0.86 13.00
CA MET A 144 -4.34 -0.58 13.26
C MET A 144 -2.97 -1.06 12.80
N GLY A 145 -2.14 -1.52 13.74
CA GLY A 145 -0.87 -2.18 13.43
C GLY A 145 0.22 -1.29 12.80
N VAL A 146 0.09 0.04 12.90
CA VAL A 146 1.09 0.98 12.37
C VAL A 146 2.26 1.12 13.35
N GLY A 147 3.47 0.86 12.86
CA GLY A 147 4.71 1.00 13.62
C GLY A 147 5.32 2.40 13.53
N ARG A 148 6.51 2.57 14.14
CA ARG A 148 7.27 3.85 14.11
C ARG A 148 8.30 3.94 12.99
N MET A 149 8.27 3.04 12.01
CA MET A 149 9.21 3.08 10.88
C MET A 149 8.97 4.29 9.98
N THR A 150 7.70 4.59 9.70
CA THR A 150 7.30 5.69 8.83
C THR A 150 6.07 6.41 9.40
N PRO A 151 6.22 7.06 10.57
CA PRO A 151 5.10 7.64 11.31
C PRO A 151 4.42 8.79 10.57
N MET A 152 5.18 9.50 9.72
CA MET A 152 4.73 10.64 8.89
C MET A 152 3.58 10.31 7.92
N PHE A 153 3.30 9.04 7.66
CA PHE A 153 2.29 8.63 6.67
C PHE A 153 0.89 8.42 7.24
N ILE A 154 0.77 8.00 8.50
CA ILE A 154 -0.53 7.70 9.12
C ILE A 154 -0.57 8.23 10.54
N GLN A 155 0.38 7.83 11.39
CA GLN A 155 0.35 8.12 12.83
C GLN A 155 0.41 9.62 13.13
N GLU A 156 1.41 10.32 12.59
CA GLU A 156 1.56 11.76 12.80
C GLU A 156 0.38 12.56 12.20
N PRO A 157 -0.05 12.31 10.94
CA PRO A 157 -1.25 12.96 10.40
C PRO A 157 -2.51 12.71 11.22
N PHE A 158 -2.72 11.47 11.71
CA PHE A 158 -3.89 11.15 12.54
C PHE A 158 -3.88 11.91 13.86
N TRP A 159 -2.71 12.02 14.51
CA TRP A 159 -2.56 12.85 15.71
C TRP A 159 -2.82 14.32 15.43
N GLU A 160 -2.22 14.87 14.38
CA GLU A 160 -2.36 16.27 14.00
C GLU A 160 -3.82 16.61 13.69
N MET A 161 -4.50 15.82 12.85
CA MET A 161 -5.91 16.04 12.55
C MET A 161 -6.78 15.88 13.80
N THR A 162 -6.45 14.96 14.71
CA THR A 162 -7.22 14.81 15.95
C THR A 162 -7.07 16.02 16.88
N GLN A 163 -5.92 16.70 16.85
CA GLN A 163 -5.70 17.95 17.59
C GLN A 163 -6.50 19.12 17.01
N TYR A 164 -6.65 19.19 15.68
CA TYR A 164 -7.32 20.31 15.02
C TYR A 164 -8.83 20.12 14.80
N LEU A 165 -9.30 18.88 14.61
CA LEU A 165 -10.71 18.58 14.33
C LEU A 165 -11.48 18.35 15.64
N LYS A 166 -12.30 19.34 16.03
CA LYS A 166 -13.03 19.38 17.31
C LYS A 166 -13.94 18.16 17.57
N HIS A 167 -14.40 17.48 16.53
CA HIS A 167 -15.30 16.34 16.62
C HIS A 167 -14.65 15.04 16.17
N SER A 168 -13.36 14.89 16.45
CA SER A 168 -12.61 13.69 16.12
C SER A 168 -12.23 12.87 17.36
N PHE A 169 -12.04 11.57 17.16
CA PHE A 169 -11.52 10.64 18.16
C PHE A 169 -10.46 9.76 17.52
N TYR A 170 -9.40 9.45 18.26
CA TYR A 170 -8.31 8.60 17.79
C TYR A 170 -8.24 7.32 18.62
N ILE A 171 -8.25 6.18 17.95
CA ILE A 171 -8.04 4.85 18.55
C ILE A 171 -6.84 4.20 17.89
N ASN A 172 -5.92 3.73 18.71
CA ASN A 172 -4.79 2.94 18.26
C ASN A 172 -4.91 1.49 18.74
N ILE A 173 -4.90 0.55 17.79
CA ILE A 173 -4.84 -0.89 18.07
C ILE A 173 -3.44 -1.37 17.69
N ARG A 174 -2.58 -1.50 18.70
CA ARG A 174 -1.25 -2.10 18.56
C ARG A 174 -0.90 -2.93 19.79
N VAL A 175 -0.09 -3.96 19.58
CA VAL A 175 0.53 -4.69 20.67
C VAL A 175 1.83 -3.99 21.03
N VAL A 176 2.00 -3.65 22.31
CA VAL A 176 3.28 -3.19 22.87
C VAL A 176 3.71 -4.24 23.88
N LEU A 177 4.89 -4.81 23.67
CA LEU A 177 5.50 -5.75 24.61
C LEU A 177 6.33 -4.97 25.62
N VAL A 178 6.02 -5.14 26.90
CA VAL A 178 6.90 -4.70 27.99
C VAL A 178 7.87 -5.86 28.25
N LYS A 179 9.14 -5.69 27.86
CA LYS A 179 10.19 -6.63 28.30
C LYS A 179 10.65 -6.21 29.70
N SER A 180 10.45 -7.08 30.67
CA SER A 180 11.27 -7.08 31.89
C SER A 180 12.64 -7.62 31.49
N PHE A 181 13.67 -6.78 31.58
CA PHE A 181 15.06 -7.25 31.60
C PHE A 181 15.42 -7.73 33.00
#